data_AF-G9KXZ2-F1
#
_entry.id   AF-G9KXZ2-F1
#
_cell.length_a   1.000
_cell.length_b   1.000
_cell.length_c   1.000
_cell.angle_alpha   90.00
_cell.angle_beta   90.00
_cell.angle_gamma   90.00
#
_symmetry.space_group_name_H-M   'P 1'
#
loop_
_entity.id
_entity.type
_entity.pdbx_description
1 polymer ?
#
loop_
_entity_poly.entity_id
_entity_poly.type
_entity_poly.pdbx_seq_one_letter_code
_entity_poly.pdbx_strand_id
1 'polypeptide(L)'
;FSYDENTVYSIGEDGKFIQWDIHRSGLKVSEDSLPADATGPFVLSGYSGYKQVQVPRGRLFAFDSEGNYMLTCSATGGVIYKLGGDEKVLESCLSLGGHRAPVVTVDWSTAMDCGTCLTASMDGKIKLTTLLAHKL
;
A
#
# COMPACT_ATOMS: atom_id res chain seq x y z
N PHE A 1 11.99 -4.60 -4.47
CA PHE A 1 12.44 -6.00 -4.50
C PHE A 1 11.67 -6.77 -3.45
N SER A 2 11.38 -8.05 -3.71
CA SER A 2 10.95 -8.96 -2.65
C SER A 2 12.06 -9.15 -1.62
N TYR A 3 11.68 -9.65 -0.44
CA TYR A 3 12.61 -9.88 0.66
C TYR A 3 13.74 -10.86 0.28
N ASP A 4 13.44 -11.88 -0.53
CA ASP A 4 14.40 -12.84 -1.07
C ASP A 4 15.14 -12.35 -2.33
N GLU A 5 14.85 -11.12 -2.77
CA GLU A 5 15.39 -10.46 -3.96
C GLU A 5 15.17 -11.20 -5.29
N ASN A 6 14.34 -12.25 -5.35
CA ASN A 6 14.06 -13.00 -6.59
C ASN A 6 12.97 -12.36 -7.47
N THR A 7 12.27 -11.35 -6.95
CA THR A 7 11.22 -10.66 -7.69
C THR A 7 11.23 -9.15 -7.43
N VAL A 8 10.59 -8.41 -8.32
CA VAL A 8 10.28 -6.99 -8.12
C VAL A 8 8.78 -6.76 -8.14
N TYR A 9 8.32 -5.80 -7.35
CA TYR A 9 6.93 -5.39 -7.29
C TYR A 9 6.73 -4.03 -7.95
N SER A 10 5.63 -3.86 -8.65
CA SER A 10 5.24 -2.58 -9.25
C SER A 10 3.76 -2.27 -9.02
N ILE A 11 3.44 -0.98 -8.85
CA ILE A 11 2.09 -0.44 -8.98
C ILE A 11 2.09 0.59 -10.11
N GLY A 12 1.09 0.50 -11.00
CA GLY A 12 0.93 1.39 -12.14
C GLY A 12 -0.38 2.21 -12.12
N GLU A 13 -0.51 3.11 -13.10
CA GLU A 13 -1.74 3.87 -13.38
C GLU A 13 -2.90 2.96 -13.81
N ASP A 14 -2.60 1.76 -14.30
CA ASP A 14 -3.57 0.71 -14.62
C ASP A 14 -4.24 0.08 -13.39
N GLY A 15 -3.86 0.52 -12.18
CA GLY A 15 -4.43 0.04 -10.93
C GLY A 15 -3.94 -1.36 -10.54
N LYS A 16 -2.89 -1.87 -11.17
CA LYS A 16 -2.41 -3.24 -10.94
C LYS A 16 -1.22 -3.29 -10.01
N PHE A 17 -1.22 -4.26 -9.10
CA PHE A 17 -0.05 -4.71 -8.37
C PHE A 17 0.51 -5.95 -9.07
N ILE A 18 1.76 -5.89 -9.51
CA ILE A 18 2.38 -6.96 -10.29
C ILE A 18 3.70 -7.36 -9.66
N GLN A 19 3.90 -8.66 -9.48
CA GLN A 19 5.17 -9.26 -9.12
C GLN A 19 5.85 -9.81 -10.37
N TRP A 20 7.11 -9.44 -10.59
CA TRP A 20 7.89 -9.81 -11.77
C TRP A 20 9.11 -10.64 -11.35
N ASP A 21 9.37 -11.71 -12.08
CA ASP A 21 10.57 -12.53 -11.92
C ASP A 21 11.79 -11.77 -12.48
N ILE A 22 12.84 -11.58 -11.66
CA ILE A 22 14.03 -10.86 -12.10
C ILE A 22 14.97 -11.72 -12.95
N HIS A 23 14.90 -13.04 -12.81
CA HIS A 23 15.71 -14.01 -13.55
C HIS A 23 15.11 -14.29 -14.93
N ARG A 24 13.80 -14.02 -15.11
CA ARG A 24 13.05 -14.20 -16.35
C ARG A 24 12.35 -12.90 -16.75
N SER A 25 13.06 -12.05 -17.50
CA SER A 25 12.57 -10.74 -17.95
C SER A 25 11.14 -10.78 -18.49
N GLY A 26 10.27 -9.95 -17.91
CA GLY A 26 8.87 -9.80 -18.31
C GLY A 26 7.93 -10.90 -17.83
N LEU A 27 8.44 -11.96 -17.18
CA LEU A 27 7.58 -12.97 -16.58
C LEU A 27 6.87 -12.40 -15.34
N LYS A 28 5.55 -12.38 -15.39
CA LYS A 28 4.69 -12.08 -14.24
C LYS A 28 4.56 -13.32 -13.35
N VAL A 29 4.90 -13.17 -12.08
CA VAL A 29 4.68 -14.17 -11.04
C VAL A 29 3.24 -14.08 -10.55
N SER A 30 2.75 -12.87 -10.32
CA SER A 30 1.37 -12.57 -9.95
C SER A 30 0.92 -11.21 -10.50
N GLU A 31 -0.39 -11.04 -10.64
CA GLU A 31 -1.03 -9.78 -11.06
C GLU A 31 -2.38 -9.67 -10.35
N ASP A 32 -2.54 -8.60 -9.56
CA ASP A 32 -3.75 -8.31 -8.80
C ASP A 32 -4.27 -6.92 -9.13
N SER A 33 -5.58 -6.77 -9.21
CA SER A 33 -6.22 -5.46 -9.36
C SER A 33 -6.40 -4.84 -7.98
N LEU A 34 -5.87 -3.63 -7.79
CA LEU A 34 -6.07 -2.86 -6.58
C LEU A 34 -7.32 -1.98 -6.69
N PRO A 35 -7.93 -1.61 -5.56
CA PRO A 35 -8.94 -0.56 -5.52
C PRO A 35 -8.43 0.75 -6.16
N ALA A 36 -9.33 1.48 -6.84
CA ALA A 36 -8.97 2.73 -7.51
C ALA A 36 -8.42 3.80 -6.55
N ASP A 37 -8.84 3.77 -5.28
CA ASP A 37 -8.35 4.68 -4.24
C ASP A 37 -6.98 4.29 -3.67
N ALA A 38 -6.36 3.19 -4.13
CA ALA A 38 -4.98 2.84 -3.83
C ALA A 38 -3.97 3.45 -4.80
N THR A 39 -4.39 3.79 -6.02
CA THR A 39 -3.51 4.25 -7.12
C THR A 39 -3.83 5.65 -7.63
N GLY A 40 -4.97 6.21 -7.24
CA GLY A 40 -5.39 7.55 -7.63
C GLY A 40 -5.97 7.62 -9.04
N PRO A 41 -6.12 8.83 -9.62
CA PRO A 41 -5.79 10.12 -9.02
C PRO A 41 -6.60 10.38 -7.74
N PHE A 42 -5.95 10.97 -6.73
CA PHE A 42 -6.57 11.27 -5.44
C PHE A 42 -7.29 12.61 -5.52
N VAL A 43 -8.56 12.64 -5.09
CA VAL A 43 -9.42 13.83 -5.23
C VAL A 43 -9.98 14.25 -3.88
N LEU A 44 -9.79 15.53 -3.53
CA LEU A 44 -10.41 16.16 -2.37
C LEU A 44 -11.27 17.34 -2.83
N SER A 45 -12.57 17.27 -2.57
CA SER A 45 -13.53 18.32 -2.95
C SER A 45 -13.81 19.24 -1.75
N GLY A 46 -13.64 20.55 -1.94
CA GLY A 46 -14.00 21.57 -0.95
C GLY A 46 -15.48 21.95 -1.02
N TYR A 47 -15.96 22.68 -0.01
CA TYR A 47 -17.37 23.09 0.10
C TYR A 47 -17.87 23.98 -1.04
N SER A 48 -16.97 24.68 -1.75
CA SER A 48 -17.30 25.52 -2.91
C SER A 48 -17.38 24.74 -4.23
N GLY A 49 -17.16 23.43 -4.22
CA GLY A 49 -17.01 22.60 -5.43
C GLY A 49 -15.62 22.65 -6.06
N TYR A 50 -14.70 23.45 -5.53
CA TYR A 50 -13.29 23.40 -5.92
C TYR A 50 -12.68 22.04 -5.59
N LYS A 51 -11.91 21.46 -6.51
CA LYS A 51 -11.30 20.13 -6.36
C LYS A 51 -9.78 20.23 -6.37
N GLN A 52 -9.15 19.62 -5.39
CA GLN A 52 -7.73 19.28 -5.42
C GLN A 52 -7.60 17.89 -6.03
N VAL A 53 -6.72 17.75 -7.01
CA VAL A 53 -6.42 16.47 -7.67
C VAL A 53 -4.92 16.24 -7.56
N GLN A 54 -4.53 15.09 -7.02
CA GLN A 54 -3.14 14.70 -6.85
C GLN A 54 -2.88 13.37 -7.57
N VAL A 55 -1.92 13.39 -8.48
CA VAL A 55 -1.32 12.17 -9.04
C VAL A 55 -0.29 11.60 -8.06
N PRO A 56 -0.09 10.27 -8.03
CA PRO A 56 0.92 9.63 -7.19
C PRO A 56 2.32 10.25 -7.36
N ARG A 57 3.02 10.46 -6.25
CA ARG A 57 4.41 10.95 -6.21
C ARG A 57 5.23 10.26 -5.12
N GLY A 58 4.61 10.02 -3.97
CA GLY A 58 5.18 9.21 -2.90
C GLY A 58 5.03 7.71 -3.17
N ARG A 59 5.44 6.90 -2.19
CA ARG A 59 5.27 5.45 -2.24
C ARG A 59 3.78 5.10 -2.10
N LEU A 60 3.25 4.36 -3.06
CA LEU A 60 1.88 3.85 -3.01
C LEU A 60 1.74 2.57 -2.18
N PHE A 61 2.85 1.89 -1.95
CA PHE A 61 2.93 0.68 -1.14
C PHE A 61 4.22 0.64 -0.30
N ALA A 62 4.16 -0.06 0.83
CA ALA A 62 5.30 -0.34 1.69
C ALA A 62 5.14 -1.75 2.30
N PHE A 63 6.25 -2.41 2.60
CA PHE A 63 6.24 -3.77 3.16
C PHE A 63 6.65 -3.78 4.62
N ASP A 64 6.22 -4.81 5.34
CA ASP A 64 6.83 -5.14 6.63
C ASP A 64 8.28 -5.63 6.45
N SER A 65 8.99 -5.85 7.56
CA SER A 65 10.41 -6.21 7.54
C SER A 65 10.71 -7.57 6.89
N GLU A 66 9.73 -8.47 6.82
CA GLU A 66 9.89 -9.81 6.22
C GLU A 66 9.30 -9.91 4.81
N GLY A 67 8.63 -8.85 4.33
CA GLY A 67 7.96 -8.87 3.03
C GLY A 67 6.74 -9.80 2.94
N ASN A 68 6.15 -10.15 4.10
CA ASN A 68 4.96 -10.98 4.22
C ASN A 68 3.67 -10.16 4.09
N TYR A 69 3.74 -8.86 4.36
CA TYR A 69 2.59 -7.96 4.33
C TYR A 69 2.89 -6.69 3.53
N MET A 70 1.87 -6.17 2.86
CA MET A 70 1.94 -4.93 2.08
C MET A 70 0.90 -3.93 2.57
N LEU A 71 1.33 -2.74 2.96
CA LEU A 71 0.49 -1.57 3.20
C LEU A 71 0.28 -0.79 1.90
N THR A 72 -0.94 -0.33 1.64
CA THR A 72 -1.32 0.52 0.50
C THR A 72 -2.19 1.71 0.92
N CYS A 73 -2.40 2.66 0.00
CA CYS A 73 -3.31 3.79 0.17
C CYS A 73 -4.80 3.36 0.09
N SER A 74 -5.69 4.11 0.72
CA SER A 74 -7.14 4.07 0.45
C SER A 74 -7.80 5.41 0.83
N ALA A 75 -9.09 5.57 0.52
CA ALA A 75 -9.85 6.78 0.81
C ALA A 75 -9.96 7.10 2.32
N THR A 76 -9.83 6.10 3.20
CA THR A 76 -10.11 6.23 4.64
C THR A 76 -8.94 5.88 5.56
N GLY A 77 -7.84 5.36 5.00
CA GLY A 77 -6.65 4.96 5.76
C GLY A 77 -5.73 4.05 4.95
N GLY A 78 -4.76 3.43 5.62
CA GLY A 78 -3.95 2.38 5.00
C GLY A 78 -4.68 1.04 5.00
N VAL A 79 -4.45 0.22 3.97
CA VAL A 79 -4.95 -1.17 3.88
C VAL A 79 -3.77 -2.12 3.77
N ILE A 80 -3.75 -3.14 4.62
CA ILE A 80 -2.70 -4.15 4.70
C ILE A 80 -3.20 -5.45 4.06
N TYR A 81 -2.42 -5.97 3.13
CA TYR A 81 -2.62 -7.22 2.43
C TYR A 81 -1.57 -8.25 2.84
N LYS A 82 -1.93 -9.52 2.84
CA LYS A 82 -0.98 -10.63 3.02
C LYS A 82 -0.41 -11.04 1.66
N LEU A 83 0.91 -11.24 1.59
CA LEU A 83 1.63 -11.72 0.41
C LEU A 83 1.97 -13.20 0.56
N GLY A 84 2.09 -13.91 -0.57
CA GLY A 84 2.63 -15.28 -0.59
C GLY A 84 1.73 -16.37 0.00
N GLY A 85 0.40 -16.19 0.00
CA GLY A 85 -0.53 -17.28 0.28
C GLY A 85 -0.64 -18.27 -0.89
N ASP A 86 -1.19 -19.47 -0.62
CA ASP A 86 -1.56 -20.44 -1.68
C ASP A 86 -2.64 -19.90 -2.64
N GLU A 87 -3.34 -18.85 -2.21
CA GLU A 87 -4.39 -18.20 -2.99
C GLU A 87 -3.80 -17.26 -4.05
N LYS A 88 -4.36 -17.33 -5.26
CA LYS A 88 -3.96 -16.50 -6.40
C LYS A 88 -4.44 -15.04 -6.32
N VAL A 89 -5.13 -14.67 -5.25
CA VAL A 89 -5.79 -13.36 -5.12
C VAL A 89 -5.28 -12.67 -3.86
N LEU A 90 -4.90 -11.40 -4.00
CA LEU A 90 -4.46 -10.56 -2.90
C LEU A 90 -5.60 -10.28 -1.91
N GLU A 91 -5.50 -10.82 -0.70
CA GLU A 91 -6.50 -10.65 0.37
C GLU A 91 -6.10 -9.54 1.36
N SER A 92 -7.03 -8.62 1.64
CA SER A 92 -6.88 -7.59 2.67
C SER A 92 -7.10 -8.20 4.05
N CYS A 93 -6.11 -8.13 4.94
CA CYS A 93 -6.21 -8.66 6.30
C CYS A 93 -6.43 -7.59 7.38
N LEU A 94 -6.12 -6.31 7.11
CA LEU A 94 -6.30 -5.24 8.10
C LEU A 94 -6.48 -3.86 7.45
N SER A 95 -7.48 -3.10 7.91
CA SER A 95 -7.70 -1.70 7.52
C SER A 95 -7.40 -0.77 8.69
N LEU A 96 -6.44 0.14 8.54
CA LEU A 96 -5.99 1.03 9.62
C LEU A 96 -6.96 2.19 9.90
N GLY A 97 -7.65 2.66 8.86
CA GLY A 97 -8.67 3.71 8.96
C GLY A 97 -8.18 5.06 9.52
N GLY A 98 -9.13 5.84 10.02
CA GLY A 98 -8.87 7.07 10.78
C GLY A 98 -8.69 8.35 9.98
N HIS A 99 -8.49 8.30 8.66
CA HIS A 99 -8.38 9.49 7.81
C HIS A 99 -9.76 9.99 7.36
N ARG A 100 -9.86 11.29 7.11
CA ARG A 100 -11.07 11.96 6.56
C ARG A 100 -10.87 12.47 5.14
N ALA A 101 -9.66 12.30 4.60
CA ALA A 101 -9.27 12.65 3.25
C ALA A 101 -8.43 11.48 2.68
N PRO A 102 -8.36 11.34 1.35
CA PRO A 102 -7.64 10.23 0.72
C PRO A 102 -6.18 10.15 1.20
N VAL A 103 -5.73 8.94 1.55
CA VAL A 103 -4.30 8.65 1.78
C VAL A 103 -3.61 8.63 0.42
N VAL A 104 -2.47 9.32 0.30
CA VAL A 104 -1.76 9.54 -0.98
C VAL A 104 -0.34 8.99 -1.00
N THR A 105 0.18 8.61 0.18
CA THR A 105 1.46 7.93 0.32
C THR A 105 1.49 7.18 1.65
N VAL A 106 2.27 6.11 1.68
CA VAL A 106 2.49 5.28 2.86
C VAL A 106 3.97 5.00 3.09
N ASP A 107 4.31 4.58 4.31
CA ASP A 107 5.61 3.98 4.63
C ASP A 107 5.43 2.97 5.77
N TRP A 108 6.37 2.03 5.90
CA TRP A 108 6.37 1.03 6.96
C TRP A 108 7.80 0.78 7.43
N SER A 109 8.03 0.95 8.73
CA SER A 109 9.30 0.62 9.37
C SER A 109 9.10 -0.33 10.56
N THR A 110 10.14 -1.06 10.93
CA THR A 110 10.13 -1.92 12.12
C THR A 110 11.28 -1.52 13.03
N ALA A 111 11.01 -1.36 14.33
CA ALA A 111 12.02 -1.15 15.35
C ALA A 111 11.57 -1.83 16.65
N MET A 112 12.49 -2.46 17.38
CA MET A 112 12.19 -3.13 18.66
C MET A 112 11.02 -4.12 18.57
N ASP A 113 10.97 -4.93 17.51
CA ASP A 113 9.89 -5.88 17.19
C ASP A 113 8.48 -5.24 17.04
N CYS A 114 8.42 -3.92 16.84
CA CYS A 114 7.20 -3.17 16.62
C CYS A 114 7.19 -2.61 15.19
N GLY A 115 6.23 -3.03 14.38
CA GLY A 115 5.94 -2.41 13.10
C GLY A 115 5.32 -1.03 13.29
N THR A 116 5.71 -0.05 12.50
CA THR A 116 5.17 1.30 12.50
C THR A 116 4.75 1.66 11.07
N CYS A 117 3.44 1.74 10.86
CA CYS A 117 2.84 2.19 9.61
C CYS A 117 2.64 3.70 9.64
N LEU A 118 3.04 4.37 8.56
CA LEU A 118 2.77 5.78 8.30
C LEU A 118 1.78 5.91 7.14
N THR A 119 0.70 6.67 7.35
CA THR A 119 -0.28 6.99 6.30
C THR A 119 -0.47 8.51 6.25
N ALA A 120 -0.28 9.11 5.08
CA ALA A 120 -0.39 10.56 4.90
C ALA A 120 -1.49 10.92 3.88
N SER A 121 -2.37 11.86 4.23
CA SER A 121 -3.55 12.23 3.44
C SER A 121 -3.52 13.63 2.85
N MET A 122 -4.41 13.88 1.88
CA MET A 122 -4.53 15.17 1.17
C MET A 122 -4.82 16.38 2.08
N ASP A 123 -5.37 16.17 3.27
CA ASP A 123 -5.61 17.21 4.28
C ASP A 123 -4.36 17.54 5.13
N GLY A 124 -3.19 17.00 4.76
CA GLY A 124 -1.92 17.20 5.45
C GLY A 124 -1.78 16.42 6.76
N LYS A 125 -2.71 15.50 7.07
CA LYS A 125 -2.61 14.66 8.27
C LYS A 125 -1.75 13.43 8.01
N ILE A 126 -0.81 13.19 8.93
CA ILE A 126 -0.03 11.96 8.98
C ILE A 126 -0.49 11.18 10.21
N LYS A 127 -0.78 9.89 10.03
CA LYS A 127 -1.06 8.97 11.13
C LYS A 127 0.05 7.95 11.26
N LEU A 128 0.28 7.59 12.51
CA LEU A 128 1.23 6.57 12.91
C LEU A 128 0.45 5.47 13.60
N THR A 129 0.54 4.24 13.08
CA THR A 129 -0.08 3.06 13.66
C THR A 129 1.00 2.04 14.01
N THR A 130 1.08 1.68 15.29
CA THR A 130 2.00 0.66 15.77
C THR A 130 1.33 -0.71 15.71
N LEU A 131 2.00 -1.68 15.09
CA LEU A 131 1.59 -3.06 14.94
C LEU A 131 2.54 -3.97 15.72
N LEU A 132 1.95 -4.85 16.52
CA LEU A 132 2.67 -5.88 17.26
C LEU A 132 2.38 -7.22 16.59
N ALA A 133 3.42 -7.90 16.13
CA ALA A 133 3.27 -9.23 15.56
C ALA A 133 2.91 -10.23 16.68
N HIS A 134 1.77 -10.89 16.53
CA HIS A 134 1.38 -11.97 17.44
C HIS A 134 2.11 -13.25 17.03
N LYS A 135 3.22 -13.58 17.70
CA LYS A 135 3.88 -14.88 17.55
C LYS A 135 3.07 -15.92 18.34
N LEU A 136 2.51 -16.91 17.64
CA LEU A 136 1.95 -18.13 18.25
C LEU A 136 3.07 -19.11 18.58
#